data_AF-A0A699X0J2-F1
#
_entry.id   AF-A0A699X0J2-F1
#
_cell.length_a   1.000
_cell.length_b   1.000
_cell.length_c   1.000
_cell.angle_alpha   90.00
_cell.angle_beta   90.00
_cell.angle_gamma   90.00
#
_symmetry.space_group_name_H-M   'P 1'
#
loop_
_entity.id
_entity.type
_entity.pdbx_description
1 polymer ?
#
loop_
_entity_poly.entity_id
_entity_poly.type
_entity_poly.pdbx_seq_one_letter_code
_entity_poly.pdbx_strand_id
1 'polypeptide(L)' 'VIINGDSPIPTRVIEGVVQPVAPTTAEQRLVMKNELKAQGTLLMALPDKHQLKFNIHKDAKSLMEAIEKQF' A
#
# COMPACT_ATOMS: atom_id res chain seq x y z
N VAL A 1 28.72 7.98 -10.90
CA VAL A 1 28.24 9.07 -10.01
C VAL A 1 27.14 8.49 -9.14
N ILE A 2 27.42 8.32 -7.84
CA ILE A 2 26.50 7.74 -6.86
C ILE A 2 25.74 8.91 -6.24
N ILE A 3 24.46 9.06 -6.56
CA ILE A 3 23.60 10.06 -5.92
C ILE A 3 22.90 9.41 -4.71
N ASN A 4 23.51 9.65 -3.56
CA ASN A 4 22.93 9.81 -2.22
C ASN A 4 21.98 8.72 -1.70
N GLY A 5 22.52 7.90 -0.79
CA GLY A 5 21.81 6.97 0.06
C GLY A 5 21.05 7.63 1.22
N ASP A 6 20.36 8.75 0.96
CA ASP A 6 19.40 9.32 1.91
C ASP A 6 17.99 8.97 1.39
N SER A 7 17.55 7.76 1.72
CA SER A 7 16.18 7.34 1.43
C SER A 7 15.25 8.09 2.39
N PRO A 8 14.17 8.72 1.90
CA PRO A 8 13.22 9.41 2.78
C PRO A 8 12.74 8.44 3.87
N ILE A 9 12.71 8.93 5.11
CA ILE A 9 12.22 8.16 6.26
C ILE A 9 10.83 7.60 5.88
N PRO A 10 10.64 6.27 5.92
CA PRO A 10 9.36 5.68 5.59
C PRO A 10 8.28 6.31 6.47
N THR A 11 7.26 6.89 5.85
CA THR A 11 6.18 7.58 6.56
C THR A 11 4.88 6.83 6.33
N ARG A 12 4.15 6.53 7.42
CA ARG A 12 2.82 5.94 7.37
C ARG A 12 1.81 7.05 7.64
N VAL A 13 0.83 7.20 6.75
CA VAL A 13 -0.29 8.12 6.98
C VAL A 13 -1.39 7.34 7.71
N ILE A 14 -1.67 7.72 8.96
CA ILE A 14 -2.78 7.18 9.75
C ILE A 14 -3.75 8.34 9.95
N GLU A 15 -4.97 8.24 9.42
CA GLU A 15 -6.02 9.25 9.66
C GLU A 15 -5.60 10.69 9.33
N GLY A 16 -4.82 10.87 8.25
CA GLY A 16 -4.30 12.18 7.84
C GLY A 16 -3.07 12.67 8.62
N VAL A 17 -2.65 11.95 9.67
CA VAL A 17 -1.41 12.20 10.41
C VAL A 17 -0.27 11.41 9.76
N VAL A 18 0.73 12.14 9.26
CA VAL A 18 1.97 11.55 8.73
C VAL A 18 2.87 11.17 9.91
N GLN A 19 3.07 9.88 10.15
CA GLN A 19 3.96 9.38 11.19
C GLN A 19 5.25 8.81 10.58
N PRO A 20 6.44 9.27 11.02
CA PRO A 20 7.71 8.67 10.64
C PRO A 20 7.83 7.29 11.28
N VAL A 21 8.04 6.28 10.44
CA VAL A 21 8.28 4.90 10.85
C VAL A 21 9.78 4.66 10.83
N ALA A 22 10.27 3.90 11.82
CA ALA A 22 11.67 3.51 11.85
C ALA A 22 12.11 2.88 10.52
N PRO A 23 13.34 3.15 10.04
CA PRO A 23 13.87 2.51 8.84
C PRO A 23 13.73 0.99 8.95
N THR A 24 12.94 0.41 8.06
CA THR A 24 12.67 -1.04 8.03
C THR A 24 13.84 -1.78 7.39
N THR A 25 14.16 -2.97 7.91
CA THR A 25 15.24 -3.83 7.41
C THR A 25 15.02 -4.18 5.93
N ALA A 26 16.10 -4.45 5.18
CA ALA A 26 16.05 -4.73 3.74
C ALA A 26 15.03 -5.84 3.37
N GLU A 27 14.89 -6.87 4.20
CA GLU A 27 13.89 -7.94 4.02
C GLU A 27 12.45 -7.44 4.19
N GLN A 28 12.18 -6.61 5.19
CA GLN A 28 10.84 -6.04 5.40
C GLN A 28 10.43 -5.13 4.25
N ARG A 29 11.38 -4.38 3.68
CA ARG A 29 11.15 -3.57 2.47
C ARG A 29 10.81 -4.45 1.26
N LEU A 30 11.43 -5.62 1.16
CA LEU A 30 11.15 -6.60 0.09
C LEU A 30 9.76 -7.22 0.26
N VAL A 31 9.36 -7.55 1.49
CA VAL A 31 8.01 -8.03 1.81
C VAL A 31 6.95 -6.97 1.49
N MET A 32 7.12 -5.73 1.93
CA MET A 32 6.20 -4.62 1.61
C MET A 32 6.05 -4.39 0.10
N LYS A 33 7.15 -4.46 -0.64
CA LYS A 33 7.13 -4.32 -2.11
C LYS A 33 6.33 -5.45 -2.77
N ASN A 34 6.43 -6.67 -2.26
CA ASN A 34 5.69 -7.81 -2.78
C ASN A 34 4.20 -7.72 -2.41
N GLU A 35 3.88 -7.25 -1.21
CA GLU A 35 2.51 -7.00 -0.76
C GLU A 35 1.81 -5.94 -1.61
N LEU A 36 2.45 -4.79 -1.86
CA LEU A 36 1.90 -3.74 -2.72
C LEU A 36 1.71 -4.23 -4.17
N LYS A 37 2.63 -5.07 -4.67
CA LYS A 37 2.50 -5.68 -6.00
C LYS A 37 1.33 -6.67 -6.07
N ALA A 38 1.12 -7.45 -5.02
CA ALA A 38 -0.03 -8.35 -4.90
C ALA A 38 -1.34 -7.55 -4.83
N GLN A 39 -1.39 -6.46 -4.06
CA GLN A 39 -2.56 -5.57 -3.98
C GLN A 39 -2.89 -4.92 -5.32
N GLY A 40 -1.89 -4.39 -6.03
CA GLY A 40 -2.09 -3.82 -7.38
C GLY A 40 -2.60 -4.86 -8.38
N THR A 41 -2.11 -6.11 -8.28
CA THR A 41 -2.58 -7.22 -9.13
C THR A 41 -4.01 -7.62 -8.79
N LEU A 42 -4.36 -7.68 -7.50
CA LEU A 42 -5.71 -7.94 -7.04
C LEU A 42 -6.69 -6.86 -7.53
N LEU A 43 -6.28 -5.59 -7.45
CA LEU A 43 -7.05 -4.46 -7.97
C LEU A 43 -7.28 -4.55 -9.48
N MET A 44 -6.28 -4.99 -10.26
CA MET A 44 -6.43 -5.21 -11.71
C MET A 44 -7.30 -6.43 -12.05
N ALA A 45 -7.35 -7.44 -11.17
CA ALA A 45 -8.16 -8.64 -11.36
C ALA A 45 -9.65 -8.43 -11.03
N LEU A 46 -10.01 -7.31 -10.38
CA LEU A 46 -11.40 -6.95 -10.14
C LEU A 46 -12.04 -6.47 -11.45
N PRO A 47 -13.10 -7.14 -11.95
CA PRO A 47 -13.74 -6.74 -13.19
C PRO A 47 -14.45 -5.41 -13.00
N ASP A 48 -14.05 -4.42 -13.81
CA ASP A 48 -14.67 -3.11 -13.91
C ASP A 48 -16.06 -3.22 -14.55
N LYS A 49 -17.02 -3.82 -13.86
CA LYS A 49 -18.36 -4.02 -14.41
C LYS A 49 -19.13 -2.69 -14.51
N HIS A 50 -18.78 -1.70 -13.69
CA HIS A 50 -19.31 -0.35 -13.75
C HIS A 50 -18.30 0.65 -13.15
N GLN A 51 -17.43 1.23 -13.98
CA GLN A 51 -16.49 2.32 -13.65
C GLN A 51 -16.15 2.43 -12.17
N LEU A 52 -15.53 1.41 -11.58
CA LEU A 52 -15.11 1.45 -10.19
C LEU A 52 -13.93 2.42 -10.11
N LYS A 53 -14.27 3.71 -10.02
CA LYS A 53 -13.35 4.82 -9.87
C LYS A 53 -12.79 4.73 -8.46
N PHE A 54 -11.85 3.81 -8.28
CA PHE A 54 -11.16 3.58 -7.02
C PHE A 54 -10.56 4.91 -6.58
N ASN A 55 -11.16 5.55 -5.59
CA ASN A 55 -10.47 6.51 -4.77
C ASN A 55 -9.50 5.68 -3.93
N ILE A 56 -8.31 5.41 -4.49
CA ILE A 56 -7.29 4.47 -4.00
C ILE A 56 -7.16 4.50 -2.47
N HIS A 57 -7.23 5.68 -1.86
CA HIS A 57 -7.13 5.83 -0.40
C HIS A 57 -8.37 5.36 0.40
N LYS A 58 -9.59 5.69 -0.03
CA LYS A 58 -10.82 5.31 0.71
C LYS A 58 -11.25 3.87 0.41
N ASP A 59 -11.17 3.50 -0.86
CA ASP A 59 -11.74 2.23 -1.32
C ASP A 59 -10.81 1.07 -0.99
N ALA A 60 -9.49 1.26 -0.96
CA ALA A 60 -8.57 0.21 -0.52
C ALA A 60 -8.79 -0.17 0.95
N LYS A 61 -9.05 0.81 1.83
CA LYS A 61 -9.33 0.55 3.25
C LYS A 61 -10.64 -0.23 3.42
N SER A 62 -11.71 0.22 2.76
CA SER A 62 -13.01 -0.45 2.85
C SER A 62 -13.00 -1.84 2.21
N LEU A 63 -12.20 -2.04 1.15
CA LEU A 63 -12.01 -3.33 0.50
C LEU A 63 -11.25 -4.32 1.38
N MET A 64 -10.18 -3.87 2.05
CA MET A 64 -9.42 -4.70 2.98
C MET A 64 -10.29 -5.18 4.15
N GLU A 65 -11.06 -4.28 4.77
CA GLU A 65 -11.99 -4.63 5.85
C GLU A 65 -13.09 -5.61 5.41
N ALA A 66 -13.56 -5.52 4.16
CA ALA A 66 -14.56 -6.44 3.63
C ALA A 66 -13.99 -7.86 3.40
N ILE A 67 -12.73 -7.95 2.97
CA ILE A 67 -12.03 -9.23 2.78
C ILE A 67 -11.74 -9.90 4.13
N GLU A 68 -11.28 -9.15 5.13
CA GLU A 68 -11.04 -9.66 6.50
C GLU A 68 -12.32 -10.14 7.22
N LYS A 69 -13.50 -9.66 6.80
CA LYS A 69 -14.78 -10.16 7.33
C LYS A 69 -15.30 -11.40 6.62
N GLN A 70 -14.84 -11.67 5.41
CA GLN A 70 -15.28 -12.81 4.60
C GLN A 70 -14.47 -14.09 4.86
N PHE A 71 -13.26 -13.97 5.41
CA PHE A 71 -12.34 -15.06 5.68
C PHE A 71 -11.90 -15.05 7.14
#